data_AF-A0A9N9PIE1-F1
#
_entry.id   AF-A0A9N9PIE1-F1
#
_cell.length_a   1.000
_cell.length_b   1.000
_cell.length_c   1.000
_cell.angle_alpha   90.00
_cell.angle_beta   90.00
_cell.angle_gamma   90.00
#
_symmetry.space_group_name_H-M   'P 1'
#
loop_
_entity.id
_entity.type
_entity.pdbx_description
1 polymer ?
#
loop_
_entity_poly.entity_id
_entity_poly.type
_entity_poly.pdbx_seq_one_letter_code
_entity_poly.pdbx_strand_id
1 'polypeptide(L)'
;MSQQSTFNTLKPVYNLIELGLDDYEENELVLNTIHDIYIFFQNSNNCTCRRTPKQRDLRTCFEKVGFKRFFERHFELKALEEHELELFIKSQLMSFELTDEKSDTKILKKRTYKYNYNSSLSL
;
A
#
# COMPACT_ATOMS: atom_id res chain seq x y z
N MET A 1 -13.19 4.02 -43.21
CA MET A 1 -12.17 4.95 -42.69
C MET A 1 -12.46 5.13 -41.21
N SER A 2 -11.77 4.36 -40.37
CA SER A 2 -12.04 4.31 -38.93
C SER A 2 -11.32 5.46 -38.25
N GLN A 3 -12.07 6.37 -37.64
CA GLN A 3 -11.51 7.43 -36.80
C GLN A 3 -11.03 6.78 -35.49
N GLN A 4 -9.71 6.66 -35.32
CA GLN A 4 -9.10 6.38 -34.02
C GLN A 4 -9.10 7.70 -33.23
N SER A 5 -10.02 7.79 -32.26
CA SER A 5 -9.97 8.82 -31.22
C SER A 5 -8.81 8.51 -30.29
N THR A 6 -7.71 9.23 -30.44
CA THR A 6 -6.62 9.28 -29.46
C THR A 6 -7.06 10.12 -28.28
N PHE A 7 -7.70 9.49 -27.28
CA PHE A 7 -7.80 10.08 -25.95
C PHE A 7 -6.39 10.11 -25.35
N ASN A 8 -5.65 11.18 -25.64
CA ASN A 8 -4.55 11.62 -24.78
C ASN A 8 -5.18 12.10 -23.48
N THR A 9 -5.40 11.18 -22.53
CA THR A 9 -5.80 11.53 -21.17
C THR A 9 -4.60 12.23 -20.54
N LEU A 10 -4.56 13.56 -20.66
CA LEU A 10 -3.62 14.41 -19.93
C LEU A 10 -3.73 14.04 -18.45
N LYS A 11 -2.71 13.37 -17.90
CA LYS A 11 -2.67 13.05 -16.48
C LYS A 11 -2.75 14.39 -15.73
N PRO A 12 -3.63 14.51 -14.72
CA PRO A 12 -3.65 15.68 -13.86
C PRO A 12 -2.26 15.85 -13.23
N VAL A 13 -1.76 17.08 -13.19
CA VAL A 13 -0.58 17.39 -12.39
C VAL A 13 -1.01 17.38 -10.93
N TYR A 14 -0.50 16.41 -10.17
CA TYR A 14 -0.78 16.29 -8.75
C TYR A 14 0.16 17.20 -7.96
N ASN A 15 -0.37 17.93 -6.98
CA ASN A 15 0.48 18.63 -6.01
C ASN A 15 1.07 17.60 -5.03
N LEU A 16 2.21 17.01 -5.41
CA LEU A 16 2.87 15.97 -4.62
C LEU A 16 3.38 16.50 -3.28
N ILE A 17 3.74 17.78 -3.20
CA ILE A 17 4.16 18.45 -1.96
C ILE A 17 3.00 18.45 -0.95
N GLU A 18 1.78 18.78 -1.38
CA GLU A 18 0.59 18.73 -0.51
C GLU A 18 0.25 17.31 -0.04
N LEU A 19 0.62 16.30 -0.83
CA LEU A 19 0.45 14.88 -0.50
C LEU A 19 1.64 14.32 0.31
N GLY A 20 2.73 15.08 0.49
CA GLY A 20 3.97 14.64 1.14
C GLY A 20 4.70 13.54 0.36
N LEU A 21 4.63 13.59 -0.97
CA LEU A 21 5.15 12.61 -1.94
C LEU A 21 6.13 13.26 -2.94
N ASP A 22 6.69 14.41 -2.59
CA ASP A 22 7.65 15.19 -3.38
C ASP A 22 8.90 14.39 -3.76
N ASP A 23 9.38 13.51 -2.86
CA ASP A 23 10.50 12.61 -3.14
C ASP A 23 10.25 11.62 -4.31
N TYR A 24 9.02 11.52 -4.80
CA TYR A 24 8.61 10.56 -5.84
C TYR A 24 8.21 11.22 -7.16
N GLU A 25 8.46 12.52 -7.34
CA GLU A 25 8.02 13.29 -8.52
C GLU A 25 8.49 12.69 -9.86
N GLU A 26 9.69 12.10 -9.89
CA GLU A 26 10.27 11.51 -11.10
C GLU A 26 9.90 10.03 -11.31
N ASN A 27 9.17 9.41 -10.37
CA ASN A 27 8.91 7.97 -10.42
C ASN A 27 7.58 7.65 -11.14
N GLU A 28 7.67 7.18 -12.37
CA GLU A 28 6.50 6.88 -13.21
C GLU A 28 5.53 5.85 -12.58
N LEU A 29 6.07 4.83 -11.90
CA LEU A 29 5.23 3.83 -11.22
C LEU A 29 4.42 4.48 -10.08
N VAL A 30 5.07 5.34 -9.28
CA VAL A 30 4.40 6.07 -8.21
C VAL A 30 3.33 6.99 -8.78
N LEU A 31 3.65 7.76 -9.82
CA LEU A 31 2.69 8.66 -10.49
C LEU A 31 1.48 7.91 -11.06
N ASN A 32 1.70 6.76 -11.70
CA ASN A 32 0.62 5.90 -12.19
C ASN A 32 -0.28 5.42 -11.05
N THR A 33 0.34 4.97 -9.96
CA THR A 33 -0.41 4.47 -8.80
C THR A 33 -1.17 5.60 -8.10
N ILE A 34 -0.60 6.80 -8.00
CA ILE A 34 -1.29 8.01 -7.48
C ILE A 34 -2.53 8.29 -8.34
N HIS A 35 -2.38 8.24 -9.67
CA HIS A 35 -3.49 8.49 -10.58
C HIS A 35 -4.65 7.51 -10.37
N ASP A 36 -4.34 6.21 -10.31
CA ASP A 36 -5.35 5.16 -10.14
C ASP A 36 -6.08 5.28 -8.79
N ILE A 37 -5.32 5.53 -7.72
CA ILE A 37 -5.86 5.71 -6.37
C ILE A 37 -6.69 7.01 -6.28
N TYR A 38 -6.24 8.05 -6.95
CA TYR A 38 -6.96 9.31 -7.02
C TYR A 38 -8.33 9.12 -7.70
N ILE A 39 -8.38 8.44 -8.86
CA ILE A 39 -9.64 8.09 -9.53
C ILE A 39 -10.53 7.26 -8.60
N PHE A 40 -9.94 6.28 -7.91
CA PHE A 40 -10.66 5.47 -6.93
C PHE A 40 -11.33 6.32 -5.84
N PHE A 41 -10.62 7.31 -5.29
CA PHE A 41 -11.14 8.21 -4.25
C PHE A 41 -12.11 9.28 -4.75
N GLN A 42 -12.12 9.59 -6.05
CA GLN A 42 -13.13 10.49 -6.62
C GLN A 42 -14.54 9.90 -6.53
N ASN A 43 -14.67 8.57 -6.61
CA ASN A 43 -15.94 7.90 -6.41
C ASN A 43 -16.28 7.85 -4.90
N SER A 44 -17.28 8.64 -4.49
CA SER A 44 -17.72 8.74 -3.08
C SER A 44 -18.22 7.41 -2.49
N ASN A 45 -18.62 6.46 -3.34
CA ASN A 45 -19.04 5.13 -2.89
C ASN A 45 -17.85 4.26 -2.46
N ASN A 46 -16.65 4.58 -2.94
CA ASN A 46 -15.42 3.80 -2.70
C ASN A 46 -14.59 4.33 -1.51
N CYS A 47 -14.82 5.57 -1.09
CA CYS A 47 -14.07 6.19 0.02
C CYS A 47 -15.01 6.67 1.13
N THR A 48 -14.97 5.94 2.25
CA THR A 48 -15.62 6.33 3.51
C THR A 48 -14.96 7.51 4.19
N CYS A 49 -13.76 7.84 3.74
CA CYS A 49 -12.91 8.92 4.21
C CYS A 49 -13.54 10.31 3.96
N ARG A 50 -14.44 10.48 2.99
CA ARG A 50 -15.03 11.79 2.62
C ARG A 50 -16.44 12.03 3.15
N ARG A 51 -16.88 11.30 4.18
CA ARG A 51 -18.27 11.35 4.67
C ARG A 51 -18.66 12.65 5.38
N THR A 52 -17.68 13.46 5.82
CA THR A 52 -17.95 14.75 6.48
C THR A 52 -17.24 15.91 5.77
N PRO A 53 -17.77 17.15 5.83
CA PRO A 53 -17.19 18.32 5.16
C PRO A 53 -15.74 18.63 5.57
N LYS A 54 -15.35 18.29 6.80
CA LYS A 54 -13.98 18.43 7.32
C LYS A 54 -13.01 17.35 6.81
N GLN A 55 -13.50 16.26 6.21
CA GLN A 55 -12.69 15.16 5.68
C GLN A 55 -12.66 15.13 4.14
N ARG A 56 -12.91 16.26 3.48
CA ARG A 56 -12.75 16.36 2.02
C ARG A 56 -11.29 16.33 1.57
N ASP A 57 -10.34 16.34 2.51
CA ASP A 57 -8.93 16.28 2.21
C ASP A 57 -8.54 14.89 1.67
N LEU A 58 -8.06 14.90 0.42
CA LEU A 58 -7.49 13.75 -0.27
C LEU A 58 -6.34 13.11 0.50
N ARG A 59 -5.55 13.93 1.20
CA ARG A 59 -4.41 13.47 1.98
C ARG A 59 -4.83 12.43 3.02
N THR A 60 -5.97 12.63 3.67
CA THR A 60 -6.50 11.66 4.66
C THR A 60 -6.77 10.30 4.01
N CYS A 61 -7.21 10.28 2.75
CA CYS A 61 -7.45 9.03 2.01
C CYS A 61 -6.13 8.31 1.71
N PHE A 62 -5.12 9.04 1.22
CA PHE A 62 -3.78 8.51 0.91
C PHE A 62 -3.06 8.01 2.16
N GLU A 63 -3.15 8.74 3.28
CA GLU A 63 -2.62 8.32 4.57
C GLU A 63 -3.32 7.05 5.08
N LYS A 64 -4.65 6.97 4.95
CA LYS A 64 -5.43 5.81 5.40
C LYS A 64 -5.10 4.52 4.65
N VAL A 65 -4.82 4.61 3.34
CA VAL A 65 -4.35 3.44 2.57
C VAL A 65 -2.87 3.14 2.79
N GLY A 66 -2.15 4.00 3.51
CA GLY A 66 -0.73 3.82 3.80
C GLY A 66 0.17 4.01 2.58
N PHE A 67 -0.24 4.82 1.60
CA PHE A 67 0.44 4.97 0.32
C PHE A 67 1.93 5.31 0.48
N LYS A 68 2.22 6.37 1.24
CA LYS A 68 3.60 6.81 1.50
C LYS A 68 4.44 5.70 2.14
N ARG A 69 3.96 5.11 3.23
CA ARG A 69 4.65 4.02 3.94
C ARG A 69 4.91 2.80 3.06
N PHE A 70 3.97 2.47 2.17
CA PHE A 70 4.14 1.36 1.24
C PHE A 70 5.32 1.62 0.29
N PHE A 71 5.38 2.81 -0.33
CA PHE A 71 6.45 3.14 -1.27
C PHE A 71 7.80 3.33 -0.57
N GLU A 72 7.84 4.01 0.57
CA GLU A 72 9.03 4.06 1.42
C GLU A 72 9.60 2.66 1.66
N ARG A 73 8.74 1.74 2.13
CA ARG A 73 9.15 0.37 2.39
C ARG A 73 9.56 -0.38 1.13
N HIS A 74 8.87 -0.16 0.02
CA HIS A 74 9.20 -0.78 -1.26
C HIS A 74 10.59 -0.35 -1.75
N PHE A 75 10.91 0.95 -1.69
CA PHE A 75 12.22 1.45 -2.09
C PHE A 75 13.33 1.00 -1.15
N GLU A 76 13.08 0.98 0.16
CA GLU A 76 14.00 0.38 1.14
C GLU A 76 14.35 -1.07 0.76
N LEU A 77 13.34 -1.89 0.47
CA LEU A 77 13.55 -3.30 0.10
C LEU A 77 14.22 -3.46 -1.26
N LYS A 78 13.92 -2.58 -2.22
CA LYS A 78 14.53 -2.61 -3.56
C LYS A 78 16.01 -2.21 -3.52
N ALA A 79 16.41 -1.40 -2.54
CA ALA A 79 17.79 -0.95 -2.37
C ALA A 79 18.69 -1.98 -1.68
N LEU A 80 18.13 -3.03 -1.08
CA LEU A 80 18.89 -4.10 -0.42
C LEU A 80 19.66 -4.95 -1.44
N GLU A 81 20.84 -5.42 -1.04
CA GLU A 81 21.53 -6.49 -1.75
C GLU A 81 20.78 -7.83 -1.59
N GLU A 82 21.03 -8.78 -2.49
CA GLU A 82 20.32 -10.08 -2.51
C GLU A 82 20.36 -10.79 -1.15
N HIS A 83 21.53 -10.82 -0.52
CA HIS A 83 21.73 -11.48 0.77
C HIS A 83 20.98 -10.75 1.91
N GLU A 84 20.92 -9.43 1.89
CA GLU A 84 20.18 -8.63 2.88
C GLU A 84 18.68 -8.79 2.71
N LEU A 85 18.19 -8.80 1.47
CA LEU A 85 16.78 -9.04 1.15
C LEU A 85 16.35 -10.44 1.59
N GLU A 86 17.18 -11.45 1.35
CA GLU A 86 16.94 -12.82 1.78
C GLU A 86 16.83 -12.89 3.32
N LEU A 87 17.76 -12.25 4.03
CA LEU A 87 17.79 -12.19 5.49
C LEU A 87 16.55 -11.47 6.04
N PHE A 88 16.15 -10.36 5.40
CA PHE A 88 14.93 -9.65 5.73
C PHE A 88 13.68 -10.53 5.60
N ILE A 89 13.51 -11.21 4.47
CA ILE A 89 12.37 -12.10 4.22
C ILE A 89 12.34 -13.24 5.25
N LYS A 90 13.49 -13.87 5.50
CA LYS A 90 13.61 -14.94 6.51
C LYS A 90 13.19 -14.44 7.89
N SER A 91 13.70 -13.29 8.33
CA SER A 91 13.34 -12.69 9.62
C SER A 91 11.84 -12.38 9.74
N GLN A 92 11.23 -11.83 8.68
CA GLN A 92 9.77 -11.62 8.64
C GLN A 92 9.02 -12.94 8.79
N LEU A 93 9.38 -13.96 8.00
CA LEU A 93 8.75 -15.28 8.05
C LEU A 93 8.90 -15.96 9.41
N MET A 94 10.04 -15.81 10.07
CA MET A 94 10.31 -16.35 11.41
C MET A 94 9.48 -15.69 12.51
N SER A 95 9.00 -14.47 12.28
CA SER A 95 8.16 -13.74 13.23
C SER A 95 6.67 -14.08 13.10
N PHE A 96 6.29 -14.91 12.12
CA PHE A 96 4.93 -15.40 11.97
C PHE A 96 4.80 -16.78 12.62
N GLU A 97 3.97 -16.85 13.66
CA GLU A 97 3.57 -18.13 14.23
C GLU A 97 2.17 -18.51 13.69
N LEU A 98 2.05 -19.74 13.18
CA LEU A 98 0.75 -20.30 12.82
C LEU A 98 0.05 -20.81 14.08
N THR A 99 -0.83 -19.99 14.64
CA THR A 99 -1.69 -20.46 15.73
C THR A 99 -2.96 -21.07 15.16
N ASP A 100 -3.06 -22.41 15.22
CA ASP A 100 -4.32 -23.12 15.01
C ASP A 100 -5.19 -22.94 16.26
N GLU A 101 -6.02 -21.90 16.28
CA GLU A 101 -7.08 -21.79 17.28
C GLU A 101 -8.06 -22.94 17.05
N LYS A 102 -8.16 -23.86 18.02
CA LYS A 102 -9.15 -24.94 18.00
C LYS A 102 -10.54 -24.32 18.10
N SER A 103 -11.16 -23.98 16.98
CA SER A 103 -12.58 -23.64 16.94
C SER A 103 -13.39 -24.92 16.99
N ASP A 104 -14.09 -25.16 18.10
CA ASP A 104 -14.95 -26.35 18.34
C ASP A 104 -16.21 -26.44 17.46
N THR A 105 -16.21 -25.79 16.29
CA THR A 105 -17.31 -25.88 15.33
C THR A 105 -16.75 -26.10 13.92
N LYS A 106 -17.38 -27.04 13.19
CA LYS A 106 -17.04 -27.50 11.83
C LYS A 106 -17.23 -26.42 10.73
N ILE A 107 -16.87 -25.17 11.00
CA ILE A 107 -16.98 -24.05 10.06
C ILE A 107 -15.56 -23.53 9.86
N LEU A 108 -15.02 -23.76 8.65
CA LEU A 108 -13.71 -23.32 8.12
C LEU A 108 -12.64 -23.00 9.18
N LYS A 109 -11.60 -23.84 9.26
CA LYS A 109 -10.34 -23.54 9.99
C LYS A 109 -9.85 -22.14 9.60
N LYS A 110 -10.14 -21.14 10.42
CA LYS A 110 -9.68 -19.77 10.20
C LYS A 110 -8.23 -19.72 10.66
N ARG A 111 -7.30 -19.89 9.72
CA ARG A 111 -5.87 -19.64 9.99
C ARG A 111 -5.71 -18.17 10.33
N THR A 112 -5.34 -17.88 11.56
CA THR A 112 -5.09 -16.53 12.02
C THR A 112 -3.59 -16.35 12.09
N TYR A 113 -3.05 -15.42 11.29
CA TYR A 113 -1.64 -15.04 11.36
C TYR A 113 -1.47 -14.12 12.56
N LYS A 114 -0.67 -14.54 13.54
CA LYS A 114 -0.26 -13.68 14.66
C LYS A 114 1.22 -13.38 14.52
N TYR A 115 1.56 -12.09 14.62
CA TYR A 115 2.95 -11.67 14.76
C TYR A 115 3.38 -11.97 16.19
N ASN A 116 4.33 -12.88 16.35
CA ASN A 116 4.97 -13.16 17.63
C ASN A 116 6.47 -12.91 17.45
N TYR A 117 6.95 -11.81 18.02
CA TYR A 117 8.38 -11.51 18.03
C TYR A 117 9.12 -12.59 18.84
N ASN A 118 9.88 -13.44 18.14
CA ASN A 118 10.64 -14.51 18.75
C ASN A 118 12.04 -13.99 19.16
N SER A 119 12.18 -13.61 20.42
CA SER A 119 13.44 -13.10 20.99
C SER A 119 14.55 -14.15 21.13
N SER A 120 14.25 -15.44 20.98
CA SER A 120 15.26 -16.51 20.97
C SER A 120 15.98 -16.67 19.64
N LEU A 121 15.52 -15.98 18.58
CA LEU A 121 16.28 -15.83 17.35
C LEU A 121 17.28 -14.68 17.51
N SER A 122 18.38 -14.98 18.19
CA SER A 122 19.55 -14.10 18.17
C SER A 122 20.11 -14.06 16.74
N LEU A 123 20.10 -12.88 16.12
CA LEU A 123 20.84 -12.56 14.89
C LEU A 123 22.34 -12.49 15.19
#